data_AF-A0A536MWJ0-F1
#
_entry.id   AF-A0A536MWJ0-F1
#
_cell.length_a   1.000
_cell.length_b   1.000
_cell.length_c   1.000
_cell.angle_alpha   90.00
_cell.angle_beta   90.00
_cell.angle_gamma   90.00
#
_symmetry.space_group_name_H-M   'P 1'
#
loop_
_entity.id
_entity.type
_entity.pdbx_description
1 polymer ?
#
loop_
_entity_poly.entity_id
_entity_poly.type
_entity_poly.pdbx_seq_one_letter_code
_entity_poly.pdbx_strand_id
1 'polypeptide(L)'
;MRASPAVRGARGPFVLPARLLLVVAGLLSVALGSFNLVHELRSTNVDTIYVAVGGLVSLIWLVSLYLAWRGFRLAVFAAGLIAFIEFGVIAAGHFVTAPWEIDVYAKHEGLAVAAVLVALLPACALTMLGAIVSWSHPRGRLGQLETLPILLVALLGAILAVLHTTDNVGRKDFGSATPEDGAFAAAVAIILWLVGALWLARARRTGALLIMLGTFILADGFITLHLLGGTAVSGIASQSGVVWAGIAVGMATLAVASFVAALTFLVAALTPKGPWAWLRRQSGSRLPSGP
;
A
#
# COMPACT_ATOMS: atom_id res chain seq x y z
N MET A 1 -45.67 15.51 10.95
CA MET A 1 -44.52 14.64 10.58
C MET A 1 -43.34 15.54 10.23
N ARG A 2 -42.35 15.68 11.10
CA ARG A 2 -41.08 16.34 10.76
C ARG A 2 -40.08 15.24 10.44
N ALA A 3 -39.66 15.15 9.18
CA ALA A 3 -38.51 14.34 8.79
C ALA A 3 -37.29 14.90 9.51
N SER A 4 -36.89 14.25 10.59
CA SER A 4 -35.59 14.49 11.21
C SER A 4 -34.54 14.27 10.11
N PRO A 5 -33.65 15.23 9.83
CA PRO A 5 -32.60 14.99 8.86
C PRO A 5 -31.75 13.87 9.45
N ALA A 6 -31.86 12.68 8.87
CA ALA A 6 -30.99 11.56 9.19
C ALA A 6 -29.57 12.11 9.09
N VAL A 7 -28.92 12.24 10.24
CA VAL A 7 -27.51 12.58 10.36
C VAL A 7 -26.78 11.55 9.51
N ARG A 8 -26.52 11.88 8.24
CA ARG A 8 -25.55 11.21 7.39
C ARG A 8 -24.21 11.54 8.01
N GLY A 9 -23.91 10.92 9.15
CA GLY A 9 -22.60 11.03 9.80
C GLY A 9 -21.58 10.75 8.72
N ALA A 10 -20.64 11.67 8.52
CA ALA A 10 -19.69 11.68 7.43
C ALA A 10 -18.84 10.40 7.43
N ARG A 11 -19.36 9.31 6.86
CA ARG A 11 -18.66 8.03 6.71
C ARG A 11 -17.57 8.28 5.66
N GLY A 12 -16.31 8.03 6.02
CA GLY A 12 -15.18 8.07 5.09
C GLY A 12 -15.12 6.79 4.26
N PRO A 13 -14.32 6.74 3.18
CA PRO A 13 -14.18 5.55 2.35
C PRO A 13 -13.29 4.46 2.95
N PHE A 14 -12.52 4.80 3.97
CA PHE A 14 -11.59 3.89 4.61
C PHE A 14 -12.18 3.20 5.85
N VAL A 15 -11.73 1.97 6.08
CA VAL A 15 -11.95 1.22 7.33
C VAL A 15 -11.31 1.94 8.52
N LEU A 16 -10.15 2.56 8.31
CA LEU A 16 -9.45 3.40 9.27
C LEU A 16 -9.77 4.89 9.04
N PRO A 17 -9.66 5.77 10.07
CA PRO A 17 -9.76 7.21 9.85
C PRO A 17 -8.69 7.70 8.87
N ALA A 18 -9.08 8.49 7.86
CA ALA A 18 -8.14 8.99 6.84
C ALA A 18 -6.97 9.80 7.42
N ARG A 19 -7.21 10.53 8.52
CA ARG A 19 -6.13 11.23 9.26
C ARG A 19 -5.14 10.27 9.93
N LEU A 20 -5.60 9.12 10.39
CA LEU A 20 -4.71 8.11 10.97
C LEU A 20 -3.82 7.51 9.88
N LEU A 21 -4.42 7.16 8.74
CA LEU A 21 -3.66 6.68 7.58
C LEU A 21 -2.63 7.71 7.13
N LEU A 22 -3.04 8.98 6.96
CA LEU A 22 -2.15 10.08 6.60
C LEU A 22 -0.95 10.20 7.55
N VAL A 23 -1.19 10.16 8.86
CA VAL A 23 -0.11 10.31 9.86
C VAL A 23 0.78 9.07 9.89
N VAL A 24 0.22 7.87 9.94
CA VAL A 24 1.02 6.63 10.04
C VAL A 24 1.84 6.41 8.77
N ALA A 25 1.22 6.53 7.60
CA ALA A 25 1.93 6.40 6.33
C ALA A 25 2.95 7.54 6.16
N GLY A 26 2.59 8.76 6.53
CA GLY A 26 3.49 9.92 6.42
C GLY A 26 4.70 9.81 7.33
N LEU A 27 4.52 9.36 8.58
CA LEU A 27 5.63 9.11 9.49
C LEU A 27 6.53 7.98 8.98
N LEU A 28 5.94 6.92 8.42
CA LEU A 28 6.70 5.84 7.79
C LEU A 28 7.51 6.37 6.59
N SER A 29 6.92 7.18 5.72
CA SER A 29 7.63 7.84 4.61
C SER A 29 8.79 8.70 5.09
N VAL A 30 8.59 9.54 6.11
CA VAL A 30 9.66 10.37 6.67
C VAL A 30 10.79 9.51 7.25
N ALA A 31 10.46 8.43 7.96
CA ALA A 31 11.47 7.54 8.54
C ALA A 31 12.29 6.81 7.46
N LEU A 32 11.61 6.24 6.46
CA LEU A 32 12.23 5.57 5.33
C LEU A 32 13.04 6.53 4.45
N GLY A 33 12.52 7.72 4.15
CA GLY A 33 13.21 8.76 3.40
C GLY A 33 14.45 9.30 4.14
N SER A 34 14.36 9.47 5.47
CA SER A 34 15.51 9.86 6.29
C SER A 34 16.58 8.78 6.30
N PHE A 35 16.19 7.50 6.37
CA PHE A 35 17.12 6.39 6.25
C PHE A 35 17.81 6.39 4.88
N ASN A 36 17.06 6.58 3.79
CA ASN A 36 17.59 6.68 2.44
C ASN A 36 18.59 7.83 2.31
N LEU A 37 18.22 9.03 2.76
CA LEU A 37 19.05 10.24 2.69
C LEU A 37 20.41 10.07 3.41
N VAL A 38 20.43 9.34 4.54
CA VAL A 38 21.68 9.02 5.24
C VAL A 38 22.59 8.12 4.40
N HIS A 39 22.02 7.15 3.68
CA HIS A 39 22.80 6.26 2.81
C HIS A 39 23.24 6.98 1.54
N GLU A 40 22.42 7.86 0.95
CA GLU A 40 22.83 8.69 -0.19
C GLU A 40 23.99 9.63 0.15
N LEU A 41 24.04 10.16 1.37
CA LEU A 41 25.17 10.97 1.83
C LEU A 41 26.44 10.12 1.97
N ARG A 42 26.32 8.91 2.53
CA ARG A 42 27.46 7.99 2.71
C ARG A 42 28.00 7.49 1.38
N SER A 43 27.12 7.19 0.44
CA SER A 43 27.48 6.76 -0.91
C SER A 43 28.04 7.88 -1.78
N THR A 44 28.12 9.11 -1.26
CA THR A 44 28.52 10.33 -1.98
C THR A 44 27.65 10.64 -3.20
N ASN A 45 26.45 10.05 -3.27
CA ASN A 45 25.47 10.35 -4.31
C ASN A 45 24.93 11.78 -4.18
N VAL A 46 24.82 12.27 -2.94
CA VAL A 46 24.34 13.62 -2.66
C VAL A 46 25.30 14.37 -1.74
N ASP A 47 25.30 15.70 -1.85
CA ASP A 47 26.15 16.57 -1.03
C ASP A 47 25.48 16.99 0.28
N THR A 48 26.24 17.67 1.15
CA THR A 48 25.73 18.12 2.45
C THR A 48 24.60 19.14 2.32
N ILE A 49 24.59 19.93 1.24
CA ILE A 49 23.53 20.91 0.97
C ILE A 49 22.21 20.18 0.68
N TYR A 50 22.25 19.15 -0.16
CA TYR A 50 21.10 18.30 -0.46
C TYR A 50 20.54 17.67 0.81
N VAL A 51 21.40 17.14 1.69
CA VAL A 51 20.97 16.56 2.98
C VAL A 51 20.36 17.61 3.90
N ALA A 52 20.93 18.81 3.96
CA ALA A 52 20.36 19.90 4.76
C ALA A 52 18.96 20.31 4.25
N VAL A 53 18.79 20.39 2.92
CA VAL A 53 17.49 20.65 2.30
C VAL A 53 16.51 19.51 2.57
N GLY A 54 16.91 18.25 2.39
CA GLY A 54 16.08 17.08 2.69
C GLY A 54 15.67 16.99 4.17
N GLY A 55 16.58 17.34 5.08
CA GLY A 55 16.30 17.46 6.51
C GLY A 55 15.28 18.55 6.82
N LEU A 56 15.39 19.72 6.17
CA LEU A 56 14.41 20.80 6.30
C LEU A 56 13.03 20.38 5.76
N VAL A 57 12.98 19.74 4.59
CA VAL A 57 11.73 19.21 4.02
C VAL A 57 11.10 18.17 4.95
N SER A 58 11.90 17.30 5.55
CA SER A 58 11.43 16.31 6.54
C SER A 58 10.83 16.99 7.78
N LEU A 59 11.45 18.06 8.28
CA LEU A 59 10.90 18.86 9.39
C LEU A 59 9.56 19.52 9.00
N ILE A 60 9.48 20.13 7.81
CA ILE A 60 8.24 20.72 7.29
C ILE A 60 7.15 19.65 7.17
N TRP A 61 7.52 18.45 6.72
CA TRP A 61 6.59 17.33 6.60
C TRP A 61 6.09 16.89 7.98
N LEU A 62 6.95 16.71 8.98
CA LEU A 62 6.55 16.36 10.35
C LEU A 62 5.61 17.40 10.97
N VAL A 63 5.92 18.69 10.82
CA VAL A 63 5.05 19.78 11.27
C VAL A 63 3.71 19.74 10.54
N SER A 64 3.73 19.48 9.23
CA SER A 64 2.51 19.34 8.42
C SER A 64 1.66 18.15 8.87
N LEU A 65 2.26 17.00 9.19
CA LEU A 65 1.53 15.83 9.72
C LEU A 65 0.91 16.13 11.09
N TYR A 66 1.64 16.79 11.98
CA TYR A 66 1.13 17.21 13.28
C TYR A 66 -0.07 18.17 13.14
N LEU A 67 0.05 19.19 12.29
CA LEU A 67 -1.03 20.15 12.03
C LEU A 67 -2.21 19.49 11.28
N ALA A 68 -1.95 18.57 10.36
CA ALA A 68 -2.98 17.79 9.68
C ALA A 68 -3.79 16.93 10.67
N TRP A 69 -3.11 16.33 11.65
CA TRP A 69 -3.75 15.60 12.75
C TRP A 69 -4.68 16.51 13.57
N ARG A 70 -4.20 17.70 13.93
CA ARG A 70 -4.99 18.75 14.61
C ARG A 70 -6.16 19.25 13.75
N GLY A 71 -6.04 19.14 12.42
CA GLY A 71 -7.13 19.37 11.47
C GLY A 71 -6.98 20.57 10.57
N PHE A 72 -5.78 21.14 10.48
CA PHE A 72 -5.47 22.22 9.55
C PHE A 72 -5.46 21.68 8.13
N ARG A 73 -6.34 22.20 7.27
CA ARG A 73 -6.47 21.74 5.87
C ARG A 73 -5.21 22.03 5.06
N LEU A 74 -4.65 23.24 5.17
CA LEU A 74 -3.41 23.62 4.50
C LEU A 74 -2.27 22.63 4.79
N ALA A 75 -2.19 22.13 6.03
CA ALA A 75 -1.20 21.13 6.42
C ALA A 75 -1.47 19.74 5.81
N VAL A 76 -2.73 19.35 5.63
CA VAL A 76 -3.11 18.13 4.88
C VAL A 76 -2.63 18.23 3.43
N PHE A 77 -2.85 19.38 2.79
CA PHE A 77 -2.40 19.61 1.42
C PHE A 77 -0.86 19.57 1.33
N ALA A 78 -0.16 20.28 2.22
CA ALA A 78 1.30 20.27 2.26
C ALA A 78 1.86 18.86 2.44
N ALA A 79 1.34 18.07 3.40
CA ALA A 79 1.79 16.70 3.61
C ALA A 79 1.54 15.79 2.39
N GLY A 80 0.39 15.95 1.71
CA GLY A 80 0.10 15.21 0.48
C GLY A 80 0.99 15.62 -0.69
N LEU A 81 1.28 16.92 -0.83
CA LEU A 81 2.15 17.44 -1.88
C LEU A 81 3.59 16.97 -1.71
N ILE A 82 4.13 17.03 -0.49
CA ILE A 82 5.48 16.53 -0.20
C ILE A 82 5.56 15.04 -0.51
N ALA A 83 4.57 14.25 -0.09
CA ALA A 83 4.50 12.82 -0.40
C ALA A 83 4.45 12.53 -1.91
N PHE A 84 3.75 13.35 -2.69
CA PHE A 84 3.70 13.23 -4.16
C PHE A 84 5.05 13.52 -4.81
N ILE A 85 5.71 14.60 -4.38
CA ILE A 85 7.03 14.97 -4.88
C ILE A 85 8.03 13.86 -4.56
N GLU A 86 8.04 13.39 -3.32
CA GLU A 86 8.93 12.30 -2.87
C GLU A 86 8.69 11.01 -3.67
N PHE A 87 7.42 10.63 -3.89
CA PHE A 87 7.08 9.50 -4.74
C PHE A 87 7.69 9.63 -6.14
N GLY A 88 7.55 10.81 -6.76
CA GLY A 88 8.07 11.07 -8.10
C GLY A 88 9.60 11.06 -8.17
N VAL A 89 10.26 11.68 -7.20
CA VAL A 89 11.73 11.73 -7.10
C VAL A 89 12.30 10.31 -6.94
N ILE A 90 11.74 9.52 -6.02
CA ILE A 90 12.21 8.16 -5.78
C ILE A 90 11.96 7.25 -6.99
N ALA A 91 10.76 7.34 -7.60
CA ALA A 91 10.45 6.58 -8.80
C ALA A 91 11.42 6.91 -9.94
N ALA A 92 11.68 8.19 -10.18
CA ALA A 92 12.58 8.62 -11.26
C ALA A 92 14.07 8.40 -10.95
N GLY A 93 14.46 8.38 -9.68
CA GLY A 93 15.85 8.23 -9.26
C GLY A 93 16.33 6.78 -9.18
N HIS A 94 15.43 5.85 -8.85
CA HIS A 94 15.81 4.47 -8.53
C HIS A 94 15.05 3.38 -9.31
N PHE A 95 13.89 3.69 -9.88
CA PHE A 95 13.01 2.69 -10.51
C PHE A 95 12.90 2.84 -12.03
N VAL A 96 13.77 3.66 -12.61
CA VAL A 96 13.99 3.81 -14.05
C VAL A 96 15.50 3.89 -14.28
N THR A 97 15.93 3.72 -15.54
CA THR A 97 17.35 3.80 -15.89
C THR A 97 17.97 5.13 -15.45
N ALA A 98 18.82 5.05 -14.43
CA ALA A 98 19.46 6.19 -13.77
C ALA A 98 20.82 5.79 -13.21
N PRO A 99 21.74 6.75 -12.95
CA PRO A 99 23.08 6.44 -12.42
C PRO A 99 23.09 5.62 -11.12
N TRP A 100 22.01 5.71 -10.34
CA TRP A 100 21.83 5.00 -9.06
C TRP A 100 20.50 4.25 -9.02
N GLU A 101 20.18 3.56 -10.10
CA GLU A 101 19.05 2.63 -10.14
C GLU A 101 19.12 1.58 -9.01
N ILE A 102 17.98 1.03 -8.62
CA ILE A 102 17.82 0.25 -7.38
C ILE A 102 18.81 -0.93 -7.29
N ASP A 103 19.13 -1.59 -8.41
CA ASP A 103 20.12 -2.67 -8.46
C ASP A 103 21.52 -2.17 -8.09
N VAL A 104 21.92 -1.01 -8.62
CA VAL A 104 23.27 -0.47 -8.49
C VAL A 104 23.41 0.03 -7.07
N TYR A 105 22.41 0.76 -6.60
CA TYR A 105 22.40 1.33 -5.28
C TYR A 105 22.39 0.24 -4.19
N ALA A 106 21.64 -0.85 -4.39
CA ALA A 106 21.65 -1.99 -3.48
C ALA A 106 23.00 -2.74 -3.43
N LYS A 107 23.78 -2.77 -4.53
CA LYS A 107 25.13 -3.34 -4.50
C LYS A 107 26.11 -2.49 -3.69
N HIS A 108 25.94 -1.18 -3.72
CA HIS A 108 26.83 -0.25 -3.01
C HIS A 108 26.50 -0.13 -1.53
N GLU A 109 25.23 0.06 -1.18
CA GLU A 109 24.80 0.33 0.21
C GLU A 109 24.15 -0.88 0.90
N GLY A 110 23.88 -1.95 0.16
CA GLY A 110 23.28 -3.18 0.66
C GLY A 110 21.78 -3.30 0.40
N LEU A 111 21.27 -4.54 0.51
CA LEU A 111 19.88 -4.89 0.19
C LEU A 111 18.84 -4.20 1.08
N ALA A 112 19.22 -3.76 2.28
CA ALA A 112 18.32 -3.01 3.15
C ALA A 112 17.81 -1.72 2.49
N VAL A 113 18.64 -1.08 1.67
CA VAL A 113 18.27 0.14 0.95
C VAL A 113 17.25 -0.15 -0.14
N ALA A 114 17.37 -1.27 -0.87
CA ALA A 114 16.34 -1.70 -1.82
C ALA A 114 14.99 -1.93 -1.14
N ALA A 115 14.97 -2.61 0.01
CA ALA A 115 13.73 -2.80 0.78
C ALA A 115 13.10 -1.48 1.19
N VAL A 116 13.92 -0.51 1.62
CA VAL A 116 13.47 0.83 1.99
C VAL A 116 12.86 1.56 0.80
N LEU A 117 13.53 1.57 -0.36
CA LEU A 117 13.03 2.22 -1.57
C LEU A 117 11.72 1.61 -2.06
N VAL A 118 11.61 0.27 -2.08
CA VAL A 118 10.38 -0.44 -2.46
C VAL A 118 9.24 -0.13 -1.49
N ALA A 119 9.52 -0.01 -0.19
CA ALA A 119 8.50 0.32 0.81
C ALA A 119 8.11 1.81 0.84
N LEU A 120 9.03 2.70 0.45
CA LEU A 120 8.84 4.14 0.46
C LEU A 120 7.77 4.59 -0.55
N LEU A 121 7.76 4.00 -1.76
CA LEU A 121 6.74 4.28 -2.79
C LEU A 121 5.31 4.04 -2.27
N PRO A 122 4.95 2.85 -1.73
CA PRO A 122 3.65 2.64 -1.10
C PRO A 122 3.36 3.57 0.08
N ALA A 123 4.33 3.85 0.94
CA ALA A 123 4.13 4.75 2.07
C ALA A 123 3.76 6.17 1.58
N CYS A 124 4.46 6.69 0.58
CA CYS A 124 4.17 7.98 -0.03
C CYS A 124 2.79 7.98 -0.71
N ALA A 125 2.46 6.93 -1.46
CA ALA A 125 1.15 6.78 -2.09
C ALA A 125 -0.02 6.73 -1.09
N LEU A 126 0.14 5.99 0.01
CA LEU A 126 -0.85 5.94 1.09
C LEU A 126 -0.97 7.27 1.82
N THR A 127 0.12 8.01 1.99
CA THR A 127 0.10 9.38 2.55
C THR A 127 -0.71 10.31 1.66
N MET A 128 -0.46 10.30 0.35
CA MET A 128 -1.22 11.08 -0.63
C MET A 128 -2.71 10.75 -0.59
N LEU A 129 -3.06 9.47 -0.59
CA LEU A 129 -4.46 9.03 -0.54
C LEU A 129 -5.12 9.38 0.79
N GLY A 130 -4.39 9.25 1.90
CA GLY A 130 -4.79 9.75 3.21
C GLY A 130 -5.09 11.24 3.18
N ALA A 131 -4.24 12.04 2.52
CA ALA A 131 -4.42 13.48 2.37
C ALA A 131 -5.69 13.80 1.55
N ILE A 132 -5.82 13.22 0.35
CA ILE A 132 -6.99 13.41 -0.54
C ILE A 132 -8.29 13.09 0.20
N VAL A 133 -8.34 11.93 0.87
CA VAL A 133 -9.56 11.51 1.56
C VAL A 133 -9.83 12.35 2.80
N SER A 134 -8.79 12.72 3.56
CA SER A 134 -8.95 13.54 4.77
C SER A 134 -9.37 14.98 4.45
N TRP A 135 -9.13 15.46 3.23
CA TRP A 135 -9.64 16.75 2.75
C TRP A 135 -11.16 16.80 2.73
N SER A 136 -11.81 15.75 2.20
CA SER A 136 -13.27 15.67 2.10
C SER A 136 -13.94 15.03 3.32
N HIS A 137 -13.27 14.07 3.98
CA HIS A 137 -13.83 13.26 5.07
C HIS A 137 -12.83 13.12 6.25
N PRO A 138 -12.48 14.22 6.94
CA PRO A 138 -11.36 14.26 7.89
C PRO A 138 -11.47 13.30 9.08
N ARG A 139 -12.69 13.02 9.55
CA ARG A 139 -12.97 12.11 10.67
C ARG A 139 -13.79 10.88 10.25
N GLY A 140 -14.01 10.73 8.95
CA GLY A 140 -14.88 9.68 8.47
C GLY A 140 -14.21 8.31 8.59
N ARG A 141 -14.85 7.41 9.34
CA ARG A 141 -14.50 5.98 9.39
C ARG A 141 -15.72 5.14 9.05
N LEU A 142 -15.50 3.99 8.43
CA LEU A 142 -16.48 2.91 8.36
C LEU A 142 -16.11 1.86 9.39
N GLY A 143 -16.92 1.75 10.45
CA GLY A 143 -16.73 0.75 11.51
C GLY A 143 -17.15 -0.66 11.12
N GLN A 144 -16.95 -1.07 9.86
CA GLN A 144 -17.19 -2.45 9.44
C GLN A 144 -15.93 -3.28 9.72
N LEU A 145 -15.86 -3.83 10.93
CA LEU A 145 -14.74 -4.70 11.36
C LEU A 145 -14.62 -5.98 10.51
N GLU A 146 -15.68 -6.37 9.79
CA GLU A 146 -15.70 -7.54 8.90
C GLU A 146 -14.61 -7.52 7.82
N THR A 147 -14.14 -6.34 7.39
CA THR A 147 -13.07 -6.21 6.39
C THR A 147 -11.68 -6.04 7.00
N LEU A 148 -11.56 -5.98 8.33
CA LEU A 148 -10.28 -5.86 9.03
C LEU A 148 -9.33 -7.04 8.73
N PRO A 149 -9.78 -8.31 8.66
CA PRO A 149 -8.90 -9.42 8.33
C PRO A 149 -8.22 -9.25 6.96
N ILE A 150 -8.94 -8.69 5.98
CA ILE A 150 -8.41 -8.46 4.63
C ILE A 150 -7.36 -7.35 4.64
N LEU A 151 -7.56 -6.32 5.46
CA LEU A 151 -6.55 -5.29 5.65
C LEU A 151 -5.27 -5.84 6.30
N LEU A 152 -5.41 -6.73 7.28
CA LEU A 152 -4.26 -7.40 7.91
C LEU A 152 -3.53 -8.32 6.91
N VAL A 153 -4.28 -9.09 6.12
CA VAL A 153 -3.71 -9.93 5.05
C VAL A 153 -3.01 -9.08 3.99
N ALA A 154 -3.60 -7.96 3.58
CA ALA A 154 -2.96 -7.05 2.62
C ALA A 154 -1.69 -6.42 3.20
N LEU A 155 -1.67 -6.08 4.49
CA LEU A 155 -0.48 -5.56 5.16
C LEU A 155 0.63 -6.61 5.27
N LEU A 156 0.30 -7.83 5.70
CA LEU A 156 1.26 -8.92 5.77
C LEU A 156 1.81 -9.26 4.37
N GLY A 157 0.90 -9.33 3.40
CA GLY A 157 1.25 -9.55 2.01
C GLY A 157 2.14 -8.45 1.43
N ALA A 158 1.89 -7.18 1.76
CA ALA A 158 2.75 -6.07 1.38
C ALA A 158 4.18 -6.22 1.96
N ILE A 159 4.30 -6.62 3.23
CA ILE A 159 5.60 -6.88 3.86
C ILE A 159 6.32 -8.02 3.13
N LEU A 160 5.64 -9.14 2.89
CA LEU A 160 6.24 -10.27 2.17
C LEU A 160 6.61 -9.91 0.73
N ALA A 161 5.80 -9.08 0.06
CA ALA A 161 6.10 -8.58 -1.28
C ALA A 161 7.34 -7.67 -1.27
N VAL A 162 7.46 -6.71 -0.34
CA VAL A 162 8.68 -5.90 -0.20
C VAL A 162 9.91 -6.79 -0.01
N LEU A 163 9.82 -7.77 0.89
CA LEU A 163 10.92 -8.71 1.17
C LEU A 163 11.27 -9.53 -0.07
N HIS A 164 10.28 -10.16 -0.70
CA HIS A 164 10.50 -10.97 -1.90
C HIS A 164 11.09 -10.13 -3.05
N THR A 165 10.56 -8.94 -3.29
CA THR A 165 11.10 -8.00 -4.27
C THR A 165 12.54 -7.61 -3.95
N THR A 166 12.88 -7.41 -2.68
CA THR A 166 14.25 -7.10 -2.25
C THR A 166 15.21 -8.25 -2.59
N ASP A 167 14.80 -9.49 -2.31
CA ASP A 167 15.55 -10.69 -2.69
C ASP A 167 15.72 -10.78 -4.22
N ASN A 168 14.65 -10.50 -4.98
CA ASN A 168 14.70 -10.47 -6.43
C ASN A 168 15.65 -9.39 -6.98
N VAL A 169 15.76 -8.21 -6.33
CA VAL A 169 16.79 -7.20 -6.67
C VAL A 169 18.18 -7.77 -6.47
N GLY A 170 18.45 -8.44 -5.34
CA GLY A 170 19.73 -9.06 -5.06
C GLY A 170 20.11 -10.16 -6.06
N ARG A 171 19.13 -10.98 -6.48
CA ARG A 171 19.31 -12.05 -7.47
C ARG A 171 19.19 -11.57 -8.92
N LYS A 172 18.78 -10.32 -9.17
CA LYS A 172 18.44 -9.76 -10.48
C LYS A 172 17.40 -10.59 -11.24
N ASP A 173 16.39 -11.07 -10.53
CA ASP A 173 15.44 -12.06 -11.04
C ASP A 173 14.00 -11.57 -10.94
N PHE A 174 13.53 -10.93 -12.02
CA PHE A 174 12.18 -10.35 -12.10
C PHE A 174 11.32 -10.81 -13.28
N GLY A 175 11.87 -11.57 -14.23
CA GLY A 175 11.12 -12.07 -15.39
C GLY A 175 10.68 -10.94 -16.34
N SER A 176 11.16 -9.72 -16.09
CA SER A 176 11.00 -8.49 -16.86
C SER A 176 12.31 -8.14 -17.58
N ALA A 177 12.32 -7.01 -18.29
CA ALA A 177 13.50 -6.50 -18.97
C ALA A 177 14.62 -6.10 -17.98
N THR A 178 14.29 -5.50 -16.83
CA THR A 178 15.25 -5.08 -15.80
C THR A 178 14.72 -5.23 -14.36
N PRO A 179 15.61 -5.25 -13.34
CA PRO A 179 15.22 -5.25 -11.92
C PRO A 179 14.37 -4.05 -11.49
N GLU A 180 14.60 -2.89 -12.09
CA GLU A 180 13.91 -1.63 -11.82
C GLU A 180 12.42 -1.76 -12.18
N ASP A 181 12.12 -2.24 -13.38
CA ASP A 181 10.75 -2.45 -13.86
C ASP A 181 9.99 -3.42 -12.94
N GLY A 182 10.65 -4.51 -12.56
CA GLY A 182 10.07 -5.53 -11.68
C GLY A 182 9.80 -5.00 -10.26
N ALA A 183 10.75 -4.25 -9.69
CA ALA A 183 10.60 -3.63 -8.38
C ALA A 183 9.52 -2.55 -8.38
N PHE A 184 9.42 -1.76 -9.46
CA PHE A 184 8.38 -0.76 -9.62
C PHE A 184 6.99 -1.40 -9.75
N ALA A 185 6.86 -2.43 -10.58
CA ALA A 185 5.62 -3.19 -10.73
C ALA A 185 5.15 -3.78 -9.39
N ALA A 186 6.07 -4.33 -8.60
CA ALA A 186 5.78 -4.82 -7.25
C ALA A 186 5.30 -3.70 -6.31
N ALA A 187 5.95 -2.53 -6.32
CA ALA A 187 5.52 -1.38 -5.53
C ALA A 187 4.10 -0.91 -5.93
N VAL A 188 3.80 -0.85 -7.23
CA VAL A 188 2.46 -0.55 -7.74
C VAL A 188 1.44 -1.59 -7.28
N ALA A 189 1.79 -2.86 -7.34
CA ALA A 189 0.92 -3.94 -6.88
C ALA A 189 0.59 -3.84 -5.39
N ILE A 190 1.59 -3.54 -4.55
CA ILE A 190 1.43 -3.29 -3.12
C ILE A 190 0.47 -2.11 -2.88
N ILE A 191 0.62 -1.01 -3.61
CA ILE A 191 -0.26 0.17 -3.51
C ILE A 191 -1.70 -0.24 -3.82
N LEU A 192 -1.94 -0.89 -4.96
CA LEU A 192 -3.27 -1.33 -5.36
C LEU A 192 -3.89 -2.26 -4.32
N TRP A 193 -3.11 -3.18 -3.78
CA TRP A 193 -3.58 -4.15 -2.80
C TRP A 193 -3.98 -3.49 -1.48
N LEU A 194 -3.13 -2.62 -0.92
CA LEU A 194 -3.40 -1.90 0.33
C LEU A 194 -4.58 -0.92 0.18
N VAL A 195 -4.61 -0.15 -0.91
CA VAL A 195 -5.71 0.81 -1.18
C VAL A 195 -7.02 0.08 -1.40
N GLY A 196 -7.00 -1.03 -2.14
CA GLY A 196 -8.16 -1.88 -2.35
C GLY A 196 -8.73 -2.40 -1.03
N ALA A 197 -7.87 -2.90 -0.14
CA ALA A 197 -8.27 -3.35 1.19
C ALA A 197 -8.85 -2.23 2.06
N LEU A 198 -8.26 -1.03 2.01
CA LEU A 198 -8.76 0.14 2.72
C LEU A 198 -10.14 0.59 2.22
N TRP A 199 -10.41 0.51 0.91
CA TRP A 199 -11.69 0.92 0.31
C TRP A 199 -12.80 -0.15 0.33
N LEU A 200 -12.46 -1.41 0.58
CA LEU A 200 -13.37 -2.54 0.46
C LEU A 200 -14.66 -2.37 1.27
N ALA A 201 -14.60 -1.75 2.45
CA ALA A 201 -15.79 -1.53 3.29
C ALA A 201 -16.82 -0.56 2.69
N ARG A 202 -16.39 0.48 1.94
CA ARG A 202 -17.33 1.46 1.35
C ARG A 202 -17.72 1.10 -0.06
N ALA A 203 -16.71 0.83 -0.88
CA ALA A 203 -16.83 0.66 -2.32
C ALA A 203 -16.38 -0.76 -2.64
N ARG A 204 -17.15 -1.76 -2.17
CA ARG A 204 -16.82 -3.19 -2.29
C ARG A 204 -16.35 -3.58 -3.69
N ARG A 205 -17.02 -3.09 -4.73
CA ARG A 205 -16.62 -3.32 -6.13
C ARG A 205 -15.25 -2.73 -6.45
N THR A 206 -15.03 -1.45 -6.18
CA THR A 206 -13.76 -0.77 -6.46
C THR A 206 -12.62 -1.37 -5.65
N GLY A 207 -12.83 -1.60 -4.34
CA GLY A 207 -11.84 -2.22 -3.47
C GLY A 207 -11.46 -3.63 -3.95
N ALA A 208 -12.46 -4.46 -4.30
CA ALA A 208 -12.22 -5.80 -4.83
C ALA A 208 -11.44 -5.77 -6.14
N LEU A 209 -11.79 -4.89 -7.09
CA LEU A 209 -11.07 -4.77 -8.36
C LEU A 209 -9.60 -4.36 -8.16
N LEU A 210 -9.33 -3.42 -7.24
CA LEU A 210 -7.95 -3.01 -6.93
C LEU A 210 -7.15 -4.16 -6.29
N ILE A 211 -7.75 -4.89 -5.35
CA ILE A 211 -7.11 -6.08 -4.75
C ILE A 211 -6.81 -7.12 -5.84
N MET A 212 -7.79 -7.42 -6.70
CA MET A 212 -7.61 -8.38 -7.80
C MET A 212 -6.49 -7.95 -8.75
N LEU A 213 -6.42 -6.67 -9.11
CA LEU A 213 -5.38 -6.15 -10.00
C LEU A 213 -3.99 -6.23 -9.38
N GLY A 214 -3.82 -5.75 -8.13
CA GLY A 214 -2.53 -5.86 -7.43
C GLY A 214 -2.10 -7.31 -7.25
N THR A 215 -3.05 -8.18 -6.92
CA THR A 215 -2.81 -9.61 -6.77
C THR A 215 -2.43 -10.28 -8.08
N PHE A 216 -3.06 -9.90 -9.19
CA PHE A 216 -2.72 -10.40 -10.52
C PHE A 216 -1.26 -10.08 -10.86
N ILE A 217 -0.82 -8.84 -10.64
CA ILE A 217 0.58 -8.44 -10.89
C ILE A 217 1.57 -9.28 -10.06
N LEU A 218 1.28 -9.49 -8.77
CA LEU A 218 2.16 -10.29 -7.89
C LEU A 218 2.17 -11.78 -8.27
N ALA A 219 1.00 -12.37 -8.53
CA ALA A 219 0.86 -13.79 -8.84
C ALA A 219 1.39 -14.13 -10.24
N ASP A 220 1.10 -13.30 -11.24
CA ASP A 220 1.61 -13.44 -12.61
C ASP A 220 3.14 -13.32 -12.63
N GLY A 221 3.67 -12.31 -11.92
CA GLY A 221 5.11 -12.16 -11.71
C GLY A 221 5.72 -13.41 -11.10
N PHE A 222 5.14 -13.92 -10.01
CA PHE A 222 5.63 -15.14 -9.36
C PHE A 222 5.58 -16.38 -10.27
N ILE A 223 4.50 -16.59 -11.02
CA ILE A 223 4.36 -17.75 -11.92
C ILE A 223 5.39 -17.67 -13.05
N THR A 224 5.47 -16.52 -13.70
CA THR A 224 6.41 -16.30 -14.81
C THR A 224 7.84 -16.52 -14.35
N LEU A 225 8.18 -16.00 -13.17
CA LEU A 225 9.50 -16.13 -12.57
C LEU A 225 9.85 -17.52 -12.08
N HIS A 226 9.01 -18.09 -11.22
CA HIS A 226 9.43 -19.23 -10.40
C HIS A 226 8.85 -20.56 -10.86
N LEU A 227 7.91 -20.55 -11.81
CA LEU A 227 7.30 -21.75 -12.38
C LEU A 227 7.61 -21.95 -13.86
N LEU A 228 7.77 -20.87 -14.65
CA LEU A 228 7.83 -20.97 -16.11
C LEU A 228 9.18 -20.56 -16.74
N GLY A 229 9.91 -19.58 -16.20
CA GLY A 229 11.01 -18.97 -16.95
C GLY A 229 12.21 -18.39 -16.20
N GLY A 230 12.29 -18.51 -14.87
CA GLY A 230 13.36 -17.91 -14.04
C GLY A 230 13.85 -18.83 -12.91
N THR A 231 14.21 -18.27 -11.75
CA THR A 231 14.77 -19.05 -10.63
C THR A 231 13.66 -19.87 -9.96
N ALA A 232 13.72 -21.20 -10.03
CA ALA A 232 12.77 -22.04 -9.30
C ALA A 232 12.83 -21.78 -7.77
N VAL A 233 11.76 -22.10 -7.04
CA VAL A 233 11.71 -21.96 -5.57
C VAL A 233 12.88 -22.69 -4.88
N SER A 234 13.30 -23.84 -5.41
CA SER A 234 14.50 -24.57 -4.95
C SER A 234 15.80 -23.80 -5.21
N GLY A 235 15.86 -23.01 -6.28
CA GLY A 235 16.95 -22.08 -6.57
C GLY A 235 16.99 -20.90 -5.59
N ILE A 236 15.83 -20.37 -5.18
CA ILE A 236 15.78 -19.36 -4.11
C ILE A 236 16.32 -19.96 -2.81
N ALA A 237 15.91 -21.19 -2.48
CA ALA A 237 16.37 -21.86 -1.28
C ALA A 237 17.89 -22.10 -1.25
N SER A 238 18.50 -22.36 -2.41
CA SER A 238 19.95 -22.60 -2.50
C SER A 238 20.78 -21.31 -2.60
N GLN A 239 20.25 -20.25 -3.22
CA GLN A 239 20.96 -18.99 -3.41
C GLN A 239 20.78 -18.02 -2.23
N SER A 240 19.54 -17.85 -1.77
CA SER A 240 19.19 -16.89 -0.72
C SER A 240 18.89 -17.56 0.62
N GLY A 241 18.48 -18.83 0.59
CA GLY A 241 18.16 -19.61 1.78
C GLY A 241 16.67 -19.97 1.90
N VAL A 242 16.37 -20.98 2.72
CA VAL A 242 15.02 -21.56 2.87
C VAL A 242 13.99 -20.53 3.35
N VAL A 243 14.40 -19.55 4.17
CA VAL A 243 13.51 -18.49 4.66
C VAL A 243 12.97 -17.65 3.50
N TRP A 244 13.82 -17.28 2.53
CA TRP A 244 13.42 -16.48 1.37
C TRP A 244 12.52 -17.26 0.41
N ALA A 245 12.78 -18.56 0.23
CA ALA A 245 11.87 -19.44 -0.49
C ALA A 245 10.49 -19.49 0.19
N GLY A 246 10.46 -19.57 1.52
CA GLY A 246 9.23 -19.50 2.31
C GLY A 246 8.49 -18.17 2.16
N ILE A 247 9.21 -17.04 2.15
CA ILE A 247 8.64 -15.70 1.91
C ILE A 247 8.00 -15.63 0.52
N ALA A 248 8.70 -16.11 -0.52
CA ALA A 248 8.22 -16.09 -1.89
C ALA A 248 6.91 -16.91 -2.04
N VAL A 249 6.90 -18.14 -1.51
CA VAL A 249 5.70 -19.01 -1.51
C VAL A 249 4.57 -18.41 -0.67
N GLY A 250 4.90 -17.84 0.49
CA GLY A 250 3.93 -17.20 1.39
C GLY A 250 3.26 -15.99 0.72
N MET A 251 4.04 -15.14 0.05
CA MET A 251 3.54 -14.01 -0.73
C MET A 251 2.57 -14.49 -1.82
N ALA A 252 2.99 -15.48 -2.64
CA ALA A 252 2.15 -16.02 -3.71
C ALA A 252 0.85 -16.65 -3.18
N THR A 253 0.92 -17.34 -2.04
CA THR A 253 -0.25 -17.95 -1.39
C THR A 253 -1.21 -16.88 -0.88
N LEU A 254 -0.72 -15.83 -0.23
CA LEU A 254 -1.55 -14.70 0.24
C LEU A 254 -2.15 -13.92 -0.93
N ALA A 255 -1.41 -13.77 -2.02
CA ALA A 255 -1.90 -13.20 -3.27
C ALA A 255 -3.11 -14.03 -3.75
N VAL A 256 -2.94 -15.33 -4.02
CA VAL A 256 -4.05 -16.20 -4.48
C VAL A 256 -5.26 -16.17 -3.52
N ALA A 257 -5.03 -16.27 -2.21
CA ALA A 257 -6.10 -16.18 -1.22
C ALA A 257 -6.85 -14.84 -1.27
N SER A 258 -6.11 -13.73 -1.46
CA SER A 258 -6.68 -12.39 -1.60
C SER A 258 -7.45 -12.22 -2.90
N PHE A 259 -7.02 -12.86 -3.98
CA PHE A 259 -7.77 -12.89 -5.25
C PHE A 259 -9.14 -13.54 -5.04
N VAL A 260 -9.16 -14.73 -4.43
CA VAL A 260 -10.40 -15.47 -4.16
C VAL A 260 -11.30 -14.65 -3.25
N ALA A 261 -10.77 -14.10 -2.15
CA ALA A 261 -11.52 -13.23 -1.26
C ALA A 261 -12.11 -12.03 -2.03
N ALA A 262 -11.30 -11.29 -2.79
CA ALA A 262 -11.77 -10.15 -3.55
C ALA A 262 -12.85 -10.52 -4.58
N LEU A 263 -12.72 -11.67 -5.26
CA LEU A 263 -13.74 -12.18 -6.17
C LEU A 263 -15.06 -12.45 -5.43
N THR A 264 -15.03 -13.03 -4.23
CA THR A 264 -16.26 -13.22 -3.43
C THR A 264 -16.91 -11.89 -3.06
N PHE A 265 -16.13 -10.85 -2.72
CA PHE A 265 -16.67 -9.51 -2.46
C PHE A 265 -17.23 -8.84 -3.71
N LEU A 266 -16.58 -9.06 -4.86
CA LEU A 266 -17.04 -8.55 -6.15
C LEU A 266 -18.37 -9.19 -6.56
N VAL A 267 -18.46 -10.52 -6.50
CA VAL A 267 -19.70 -11.26 -6.78
C VAL A 267 -20.80 -10.81 -5.84
N ALA A 268 -20.54 -10.75 -4.52
CA ALA A 268 -21.51 -10.29 -3.54
C ALA A 268 -21.97 -8.84 -3.78
N ALA A 269 -21.11 -7.98 -4.35
CA ALA A 269 -21.47 -6.61 -4.71
C ALA A 269 -22.30 -6.52 -6.01
N LEU A 270 -22.17 -7.48 -6.92
CA LEU A 270 -22.87 -7.51 -8.21
C LEU A 270 -24.21 -8.26 -8.14
N THR A 271 -24.37 -9.22 -7.21
CA THR A 271 -25.62 -9.97 -7.07
C THR A 271 -26.72 -9.12 -6.41
N PRO A 272 -27.86 -8.87 -7.07
CA PRO A 272 -28.98 -8.19 -6.45
C PRO A 272 -29.66 -9.15 -5.46
N LYS A 273 -29.49 -8.91 -4.15
CA LYS A 273 -30.10 -9.68 -3.05
C LYS A 273 -29.75 -11.19 -3.05
N GLY A 274 -28.50 -11.54 -2.73
CA GLY A 274 -28.09 -12.92 -2.40
C GLY A 274 -28.53 -13.38 -0.99
N PRO A 275 -28.38 -14.68 -0.67
CA PRO A 275 -29.09 -15.43 0.40
C PRO A 275 -28.92 -14.90 1.84
N TRP A 276 -27.96 -13.99 2.06
CA TRP A 276 -27.69 -13.35 3.35
C TRP A 276 -28.67 -12.22 3.71
N ALA A 277 -29.65 -11.92 2.85
CA ALA A 277 -30.67 -10.91 3.10
C ALA A 277 -31.57 -11.22 4.32
N TRP A 278 -31.69 -12.50 4.72
CA TRP A 278 -32.48 -12.94 5.86
C TRP A 278 -31.85 -12.55 7.22
N LEU A 279 -30.53 -12.55 7.33
CA LEU A 279 -29.83 -12.13 8.57
C LEU A 279 -30.04 -10.65 8.92
N ARG A 280 -30.43 -9.82 7.95
CA ARG A 280 -30.75 -8.40 8.18
C ARG A 280 -32.20 -8.13 8.58
N ARG A 281 -33.11 -9.12 8.53
CA ARG A 281 -34.55 -8.91 8.78
C ARG A 281 -35.05 -9.34 10.15
N GLN A 282 -34.26 -10.01 10.99
CA GLN A 282 -34.75 -10.52 12.27
C GLN A 282 -34.76 -9.51 13.44
N SER A 283 -34.32 -8.26 13.26
CA SER A 283 -34.37 -7.24 14.34
C SER A 283 -35.45 -6.16 14.17
N GLY A 284 -36.45 -6.37 13.30
CA GLY A 284 -37.42 -5.32 12.99
C GLY A 284 -38.81 -5.79 12.58
N SER A 285 -39.38 -6.82 13.21
CA SER A 285 -40.81 -7.11 13.08
C SER A 285 -41.61 -6.14 13.96
N ARG A 286 -41.92 -4.95 13.44
CA ARG A 286 -43.07 -4.20 13.95
C ARG A 286 -44.33 -4.93 13.45
N LEU A 287 -45.10 -5.43 14.40
CA LEU A 287 -46.42 -5.98 14.17
C LEU A 287 -47.33 -4.93 13.52
N PRO A 288 -48.21 -5.30 12.56
CA PRO A 288 -49.19 -4.39 12.02
C PRO A 288 -50.27 -4.12 13.08
N SER A 289 -50.47 -2.86 13.44
CA SER A 289 -51.69 -2.42 14.13
C SER A 289 -52.84 -2.50 13.13
N GLY A 290 -53.75 -3.45 13.36
CA GLY A 290 -55.03 -3.57 12.68
C GLY A 290 -56.00 -2.42 13.00
N PRO A 291 -57.18 -2.44 12.36
CA PRO A 291 -57.95 -1.29 11.90
C PRO A 291 -58.47 -0.35 12.98
#